data_AF-A0A8T5J6I5-F1
#
_entry.id   AF-A0A8T5J6I5-F1
#
_cell.length_a   1.000
_cell.length_b   1.000
_cell.length_c   1.000
_cell.angle_alpha   90.00
_cell.angle_beta   90.00
_cell.angle_gamma   90.00
#
_symmetry.space_group_name_H-M   'P 1'
#
loop_
_entity.id
_entity.type
_entity.pdbx_description
1 polymer ?
#
loop_
_entity_poly.entity_id
_entity_poly.type
_entity_poly.pdbx_seq_one_letter_code
_entity_poly.pdbx_strand_id
1 'polypeptide(L)' 'MARLLLFGGKGGVGKTTTSTSTAVGLADSGLKVLLVSSDPAHSTSDSLGVQLSSSPTEVEGVSGLW' A
#
# COMPACT_ATOMS: atom_id res chain seq x y z
N MET A 1 -3.06 17.50 -11.62
CA MET A 1 -3.09 16.20 -12.30
C MET A 1 -3.11 15.12 -11.24
N ALA A 2 -4.13 14.25 -11.19
CA ALA A 2 -4.17 13.16 -10.22
C ALA A 2 -3.32 11.99 -10.73
N ARG A 3 -2.49 11.39 -9.86
CA ARG A 3 -1.72 10.18 -10.17
C ARG A 3 -2.34 9.01 -9.41
N LEU A 4 -2.84 8.02 -10.13
CA LEU A 4 -3.49 6.83 -9.59
C LEU A 4 -2.89 5.59 -10.24
N LEU A 5 -2.43 4.65 -9.43
CA LEU A 5 -1.95 3.34 -9.85
C LEU A 5 -2.94 2.29 -9.35
N LEU A 6 -3.41 1.41 -10.25
CA LEU A 6 -4.38 0.36 -9.92
C LEU A 6 -3.72 -1.01 -10.10
N PHE A 7 -3.83 -1.85 -9.07
CA PHE A 7 -3.31 -3.21 -9.07
C PHE A 7 -4.47 -4.21 -9.10
N GLY A 8 -4.75 -4.77 -10.28
CA GLY A 8 -5.82 -5.73 -10.52
C GLY A 8 -5.30 -7.13 -10.89
N GLY A 9 -6.16 -8.14 -10.77
CA GLY A 9 -5.81 -9.54 -11.09
C GLY A 9 -6.54 -10.58 -10.23
N LYS A 10 -6.44 -11.85 -10.64
CA LYS A 10 -7.04 -12.99 -9.94
C LYS A 10 -6.54 -13.14 -8.48
N GLY A 11 -7.21 -13.95 -7.68
CA GLY A 11 -6.72 -14.30 -6.34
C GLY A 11 -5.34 -14.99 -6.42
N GLY A 12 -4.43 -14.66 -5.50
CA GLY A 12 -3.11 -15.31 -5.40
C GLY A 12 -2.04 -14.84 -6.40
N VAL A 13 -2.33 -13.92 -7.32
CA VAL A 13 -1.34 -13.45 -8.33
C VAL A 13 -0.31 -12.44 -7.82
N GLY A 14 -0.30 -12.12 -6.52
CA GLY A 14 0.67 -11.20 -5.91
C GLY A 14 0.31 -9.71 -5.96
N LYS A 15 -0.98 -9.36 -6.04
CA LYS A 15 -1.44 -7.95 -6.05
C LYS A 15 -0.92 -7.16 -4.85
N THR A 16 -1.19 -7.66 -3.65
CA THR A 16 -0.79 -7.03 -2.39
C THR A 16 0.73 -6.84 -2.32
N THR A 17 1.49 -7.88 -2.64
CA THR A 17 2.96 -7.81 -2.68
C THR A 17 3.42 -6.72 -3.63
N THR A 18 2.88 -6.69 -4.85
CA THR A 18 3.30 -5.73 -5.88
C THR A 18 2.90 -4.30 -5.51
N SER A 19 1.68 -4.09 -5.02
CA SER A 19 1.20 -2.76 -4.61
C SER A 19 1.99 -2.22 -3.43
N THR A 20 2.27 -3.06 -2.42
CA THR A 20 3.05 -2.68 -1.24
C THR A 20 4.50 -2.35 -1.60
N SER A 21 5.19 -3.21 -2.37
CA SER A 21 6.56 -2.92 -2.80
C SER A 21 6.65 -1.67 -3.68
N THR A 22 5.66 -1.43 -4.54
CA THR A 22 5.61 -0.21 -5.35
C THR A 22 5.41 1.02 -4.47
N ALA A 23 4.52 0.96 -3.49
CA ALA A 23 4.24 2.08 -2.59
C ALA A 23 5.47 2.46 -1.75
N VAL A 24 6.18 1.47 -1.19
CA VAL A 24 7.43 1.67 -0.47
C VAL A 24 8.49 2.30 -1.39
N GLY A 25 8.74 1.74 -2.57
CA GLY A 25 9.75 2.29 -3.49
C GLY A 25 9.44 3.72 -3.96
N LEU A 26 8.15 4.07 -4.10
CA LEU A 26 7.75 5.45 -4.39
C LEU A 26 7.95 6.37 -3.19
N ALA A 27 7.63 5.92 -1.97
CA ALA A 27 7.88 6.69 -0.75
C ALA A 27 9.39 6.93 -0.54
N ASP A 28 10.22 5.90 -0.72
CA ASP A 28 11.68 5.98 -0.67
C ASP A 28 12.26 6.95 -1.72
N SER A 29 11.55 7.16 -2.83
CA SER A 29 11.91 8.17 -3.84
C SER A 29 11.53 9.61 -3.47
N GLY A 30 11.00 9.83 -2.27
CA GLY A 30 10.60 11.12 -1.73
C GLY A 30 9.17 11.55 -2.10
N LEU A 31 8.35 10.63 -2.62
CA LEU A 31 6.95 10.91 -2.93
C LEU A 31 6.06 10.64 -1.71
N LYS A 32 4.99 11.43 -1.57
CA LYS A 32 3.91 11.11 -0.63
C LYS A 32 2.95 10.12 -1.27
N VAL A 33 2.80 8.95 -0.66
CA VAL A 33 2.05 7.82 -1.21
C VAL A 33 0.95 7.40 -0.25
N LEU A 34 -0.26 7.24 -0.77
CA LEU A 34 -1.36 6.60 -0.06
C LEU A 34 -1.63 5.24 -0.71
N LEU A 35 -1.45 4.16 0.04
CA LEU A 35 -1.78 2.80 -0.37
C LEU A 35 -3.18 2.44 0.15
N VAL A 36 -4.11 2.23 -0.77
CA VAL A 36 -5.48 1.85 -0.44
C VAL A 36 -5.73 0.40 -0.85
N SER A 37 -6.17 -0.42 0.10
CA SER A 37 -6.67 -1.77 -0.17
C SER A 37 -8.20 -1.79 -0.10
N SER A 38 -8.85 -2.25 -1.16
CA SER A 38 -10.29 -2.53 -1.17
C SER A 38 -10.61 -4.02 -0.95
N ASP A 39 -9.58 -4.86 -0.79
CA ASP A 39 -9.74 -6.27 -0.48
C ASP A 39 -10.20 -6.43 0.98
N PRO A 40 -11.29 -7.18 1.26
CA PRO A 40 -11.70 -7.49 2.62
C PRO A 40 -10.67 -8.32 3.41
N ALA A 41 -9.69 -8.94 2.73
CA ALA A 41 -8.63 -9.68 3.38
C ALA A 41 -7.59 -8.77 4.08
N HIS A 42 -7.04 -9.24 5.21
CA HIS A 42 -6.05 -8.51 6.01
C HIS A 42 -4.61 -8.53 5.45
N SER A 43 -4.41 -9.07 4.24
CA SER A 43 -3.08 -9.30 3.67
C SER A 43 -2.22 -8.04 3.55
N THR A 44 -2.82 -6.87 3.35
CA THR A 44 -2.09 -5.59 3.25
C THR A 44 -1.56 -5.16 4.63
N SER A 45 -2.39 -5.25 5.67
CA SER A 45 -1.98 -5.01 7.06
C SER A 45 -0.85 -5.95 7.47
N ASP A 46 -0.99 -7.24 7.15
CA ASP A 46 0.03 -8.25 7.45
C ASP A 46 1.36 -7.96 6.72
N SER A 47 1.29 -7.52 5.46
CA SER A 47 2.48 -7.20 4.66
C SER A 47 3.23 -5.97 5.16
N LEU A 48 2.52 -5.01 5.76
CA LEU A 48 3.09 -3.77 6.27
C LEU A 48 3.41 -3.82 7.77
N GLY A 49 2.94 -4.84 8.49
CA GLY A 49 3.11 -4.94 9.95
C GLY A 49 2.34 -3.87 10.73
N VAL A 50 1.33 -3.24 10.13
CA VAL A 50 0.51 -2.17 10.74
C VAL A 50 -0.96 -2.51 10.64
N GLN A 51 -1.73 -2.17 11.69
CA GLN A 51 -3.19 -2.25 11.62
C GLN A 51 -3.75 -1.09 10.80
N LEU A 52 -4.26 -1.39 9.61
CA LEU A 52 -4.92 -0.43 8.75
C LEU A 52 -6.37 -0.18 9.17
N SER A 53 -6.84 1.03 8.92
CA SER A 53 -8.21 1.47 9.18
C SER A 53 -8.75 2.30 8.01
N SER A 54 -9.96 2.82 8.12
CA SER A 54 -10.50 3.78 7.14
C SER A 54 -9.84 5.16 7.21
N SER A 55 -9.06 5.43 8.25
CA SER A 55 -8.26 6.65 8.38
C SER A 55 -6.84 6.37 7.90
N PRO A 56 -6.22 7.27 7.12
CA PRO A 56 -4.81 7.15 6.75
C PRO A 56 -3.92 7.06 7.99
N THR A 57 -3.01 6.08 8.01
CA THR A 57 -2.09 5.82 9.11
C THR A 57 -0.69 5.70 8.52
N GLU A 58 0.27 6.47 9.03
CA GLU A 58 1.64 6.38 8.53
C GLU A 58 2.24 5.01 8.85
N VAL A 59 2.91 4.40 7.87
CA VAL A 59 3.57 3.10 8.03
C VAL A 59 4.86 3.30 8.82
N GLU A 60 4.99 2.59 9.94
CA GLU A 60 6.21 2.64 10.75
C GLU A 60 7.44 2.21 9.93
N GLY A 61 8.49 3.02 9.95
CA GLY A 61 9.74 2.73 9.25
C GLY A 61 9.78 3.15 7.77
N VAL A 62 8.68 3.64 7.18
CA VAL A 62 8.64 4.13 5.79
C VAL A 62 8.06 5.54 5.75
N SER A 63 8.93 6.56 5.81
CA SER A 63 8.49 7.95 5.80
C SER A 63 7.81 8.31 4.47
N GLY A 64 6.67 8.98 4.54
CA GLY A 64 5.93 9.40 3.35
C GLY A 64 4.98 8.34 2.78
N LEU A 65 4.80 7.21 3.48
CA LEU A 65 3.83 6.18 3.14
C LEU A 65 2.69 6.11 4.17
N TRP A 66 1.46 6.16 3.66
CA TRP A 66 0.22 6.01 4.41
C TRP A 66 -0.66 4.91 3.80
#